data_AF-A0A9D8XBW3-F1
#
_entry.id   AF-A0A9D8XBW3-F1
#
_cell.length_a   1.000
_cell.length_b   1.000
_cell.length_c   1.000
_cell.angle_alpha   90.00
_cell.angle_beta   90.00
_cell.angle_gamma   90.00
#
_symmetry.space_group_name_H-M   'P 1'
#
loop_
_entity.id
_entity.type
_entity.pdbx_description
1 polymer ?
#
loop_
_entity_poly.entity_id
_entity_poly.type
_entity_poly.pdbx_seq_one_letter_code
_entity_poly.pdbx_strand_id
1 'polypeptide(L)' 'MFTYLFFLSSGLFLGWSLGANDASNIFGTAVGTKMLRFGFAATIASVFIVLGSVISGQNTADTL' A
#
# COMPACT_ATOMS: atom_id res chain seq x y z
N MET A 1 16.70 11.05 19.09
CA MET A 1 15.55 10.16 19.38
C MET A 1 14.27 10.66 18.71
N PHE A 2 13.83 11.91 18.94
CA PHE A 2 12.65 12.49 18.27
C PHE A 2 12.72 12.57 16.74
N THR A 3 13.90 12.85 16.17
CA THR A 3 14.10 12.88 14.71
C THR A 3 13.77 11.56 14.02
N TYR A 4 14.07 10.42 14.65
CA TYR A 4 13.75 9.10 14.07
C TYR A 4 12.25 8.86 13.97
N LEU A 5 11.48 9.26 14.99
CA LEU A 5 10.03 9.18 14.96
C LEU A 5 9.44 10.08 13.88
N PHE A 6 10.04 11.25 13.66
CA PHE A 6 9.63 12.16 12.60
C PHE A 6 9.85 11.55 11.20
N PHE A 7 11.03 10.95 10.94
CA PHE A 7 11.29 10.23 9.69
C PHE A 7 10.43 8.99 9.51
N LEU A 8 10.11 8.26 10.59
CA LEU A 8 9.20 7.11 10.49
C LEU A 8 7.78 7.58 10.11
N SER A 9 7.33 8.68 10.69
CA SER A 9 6.00 9.23 10.41
C SER A 9 5.84 9.69 8.97
N SER A 10 6.87 10.28 8.36
CA SER A 10 6.83 10.69 6.95
C SER A 10 6.80 9.49 6.01
N GLY A 11 7.61 8.45 6.26
CA GLY A 11 7.58 7.21 5.49
C GLY A 11 6.23 6.49 5.59
N LEU A 12 5.65 6.45 6.79
CA LEU A 12 4.35 5.82 7.02
C LEU A 12 3.21 6.60 6.37
N PHE A 13 3.27 7.94 6.38
CA PHE A 13 2.33 8.80 5.69
C PHE A 13 2.40 8.64 4.16
N LEU A 14 3.62 8.56 3.61
CA LEU A 14 3.85 8.36 2.18
C LEU A 14 3.33 6.99 1.73
N GLY A 15 3.68 5.94 2.47
CA GLY A 15 3.21 4.59 2.20
C GLY A 15 1.69 4.45 2.28
N TRP A 16 1.04 5.11 3.25
CA TRP A 16 -0.41 5.14 3.35
C TRP A 16 -1.05 5.85 2.15
N SER A 17 -0.54 7.01 1.79
CA SER A 17 -1.10 7.83 0.71
C SER A 17 -0.94 7.17 -0.66
N LEU A 18 0.25 6.62 -0.95
CA LEU A 18 0.49 5.86 -2.19
C LEU A 18 -0.35 4.58 -2.22
N GLY A 19 -0.32 3.78 -1.15
CA GLY A 19 -1.03 2.51 -1.10
C GLY A 19 -2.55 2.66 -1.25
N ALA A 20 -3.15 3.70 -0.66
CA ALA A 20 -4.57 3.97 -0.81
C ALA A 20 -4.95 4.39 -2.23
N ASN A 21 -4.09 5.15 -2.91
CA ASN A 21 -4.30 5.59 -4.28
C ASN A 21 -4.28 4.40 -5.25
N ASP A 22 -3.23 3.57 -5.17
CA ASP A 22 -3.09 2.38 -6.02
C ASP A 22 -4.14 1.32 -5.74
N ALA A 23 -4.51 1.11 -4.47
CA ALA A 23 -5.58 0.17 -4.11
C ALA A 23 -6.93 0.58 -4.73
N SER A 24 -7.23 1.89 -4.77
CA SER A 24 -8.43 2.42 -5.43
C SER A 24 -8.37 2.26 -6.96
N ASN A 25 -7.19 2.41 -7.56
CA ASN A 25 -7.03 2.25 -9.00
C ASN A 25 -7.23 0.80 -9.47
N ILE A 26 -6.75 -0.18 -8.69
CA ILE A 26 -6.86 -1.61 -9.01
C ILE A 26 -8.24 -2.18 -8.66
N PHE A 27 -8.76 -1.88 -7.46
CA PHE A 27 -10.00 -2.48 -6.96
C PHE A 27 -11.22 -1.56 -7.03
N GLY A 28 -11.06 -0.26 -7.29
CA GLY A 28 -12.16 0.71 -7.25
C GLY A 28 -13.24 0.45 -8.29
N THR A 29 -12.86 0.04 -9.50
CA THR A 29 -13.83 -0.34 -10.55
C THR A 29 -14.54 -1.65 -10.22
N ALA A 30 -13.81 -2.64 -9.67
CA ALA A 30 -14.35 -3.94 -9.28
C ALA A 30 -15.31 -3.85 -8.07
N VAL A 31 -15.02 -2.97 -7.11
CA VAL A 31 -15.89 -2.71 -5.95
C VAL A 31 -17.06 -1.81 -6.35
N GLY A 32 -16.83 -0.77 -7.15
CA GLY A 32 -17.86 0.17 -7.61
C GLY A 32 -18.93 -0.47 -8.50
N THR A 33 -18.57 -1.49 -9.28
CA THR A 33 -19.50 -2.28 -10.11
C THR A 33 -20.16 -3.44 -9.35
N LYS A 34 -19.92 -3.58 -8.05
CA LYS A 34 -20.38 -4.70 -7.20
C LYS A 34 -19.89 -6.09 -7.63
N MET A 35 -18.83 -6.18 -8.43
CA MET A 35 -18.19 -7.47 -8.74
C MET A 35 -17.46 -8.05 -7.51
N LEU A 36 -16.95 -7.20 -6.62
CA LEU A 36 -16.25 -7.61 -5.40
C LEU A 36 -16.73 -6.82 -4.17
N ARG A 37 -16.88 -7.50 -3.01
CA ARG A 37 -17.15 -6.81 -1.73
C ARG A 37 -15.89 -6.08 -1.27
N PHE A 38 -16.05 -4.86 -0.76
CA PHE A 38 -14.95 -4.04 -0.21
C PHE A 38 -14.06 -4.81 0.78
N GLY A 39 -14.67 -5.59 1.68
CA GLY A 39 -13.90 -6.39 2.65
C GLY A 39 -12.97 -7.41 1.99
N PHE A 40 -13.42 -8.06 0.91
CA PHE A 40 -12.60 -9.05 0.19
C PHE A 40 -11.47 -8.38 -0.59
N ALA A 41 -11.77 -7.23 -1.22
CA ALA A 41 -10.76 -6.41 -1.89
C ALA A 41 -9.68 -5.93 -0.91
N ALA A 42 -10.09 -5.44 0.27
CA ALA A 42 -9.17 -4.96 1.29
C ALA A 42 -8.27 -6.07 1.86
N THR A 43 -8.80 -7.28 2.06
CA THR A 43 -8.01 -8.43 2.53
C THR A 43 -6.98 -8.88 1.50
N ILE A 44 -7.38 -8.99 0.22
CA ILE A 44 -6.45 -9.35 -0.85
C ILE A 44 -5.39 -8.25 -1.01
N ALA A 45 -5.80 -6.99 -1.07
CA ALA A 45 -4.88 -5.87 -1.20
C ALA A 45 -3.85 -5.84 -0.06
N SER A 46 -4.27 -6.01 1.21
CA SER A 46 -3.32 -5.96 2.32
C SER A 46 -2.29 -7.09 2.28
N VAL A 47 -2.69 -8.31 1.95
CA VAL A 47 -1.78 -9.46 1.86
C VAL A 47 -0.79 -9.27 0.72
N PHE A 48 -1.26 -8.92 -0.48
CA PHE A 48 -0.40 -8.80 -1.65
C PHE A 48 0.50 -7.56 -1.61
N ILE A 49 0.05 -6.43 -1.05
CA ILE A 49 0.88 -5.23 -0.86
C ILE A 49 2.01 -5.51 0.14
N VAL A 50 1.73 -6.20 1.25
CA VAL A 50 2.75 -6.56 2.25
C VAL A 50 3.74 -7.58 1.68
N LEU A 51 3.27 -8.61 0.96
CA LEU A 51 4.16 -9.57 0.31
C LEU A 51 5.03 -8.91 -0.76
N GLY A 52 4.46 -8.02 -1.57
CA GLY A 52 5.19 -7.28 -2.61
C GLY A 52 6.26 -6.36 -2.03
N SER A 53 5.97 -5.66 -0.93
CA SER A 53 6.95 -4.77 -0.28
C SER A 53 8.14 -5.54 0.30
N VAL A 54 7.91 -6.74 0.86
CA VAL A 54 8.99 -7.57 1.45
C VAL A 54 9.85 -8.23 0.36
N ILE A 55 9.23 -8.76 -0.69
CA ILE A 55 9.93 -9.57 -1.71
C ILE A 55 10.61 -8.67 -2.76
N SER A 56 9.97 -7.57 -3.17
CA SER A 56 10.42 -6.76 -4.31
C SER A 56 10.80 -5.33 -3.95
N GLY A 57 10.56 -4.87 -2.72
CA GLY A 57 10.85 -3.48 -2.31
C GLY A 57 12.34 -3.14 -2.24
N GLN A 58 13.21 -4.14 -2.01
CA GLN A 58 14.65 -3.95 -1.84
C GLN A 58 15.32 -3.43 -3.14
N ASN A 59 14.92 -3.97 -4.29
CA ASN A 59 15.52 -3.62 -5.59
C ASN A 59 15.25 -2.16 -6.00
N THR A 60 14.11 -1.59 -5.60
CA THR A 60 13.75 -0.20 -5.90
C THR A 60 14.39 0.80 -4.94
N ALA A 61 14.60 0.41 -3.68
CA ALA A 61 15.26 1.24 -2.68
C ALA A 61 16.76 1.43 -2.99
N ASP A 62 17.42 0.43 -3.59
CA ASP A 62 18.84 0.54 -3.96
C ASP A 62 19.09 1.45 -5.18
N THR A 63 18.05 1.79 -5.95
CA THR A 63 18.19 2.63 -7.16
C THR A 63 17.90 4.11 -6.90
N LEU A 64 17.46 4.47 -5.69
CA LEU A 64 17.01 5.82 -5.26
C LEU A 64 17.88 6.34 -4.11
#